data_AF-A0AAU3R664-F1
#
_entry.id   AF-A0AAU3R664-F1
#
_cell.length_a   1.000
_cell.length_b   1.000
_cell.length_c   1.000
_cell.angle_alpha   90.00
_cell.angle_beta   90.00
_cell.angle_gamma   90.00
#
_symmetry.space_group_name_H-M   'P 1'
#
loop_
_entity.id
_entity.type
_entity.pdbx_description
1 polymer ?
#
loop_
_entity_poly.entity_id
_entity_poly.type
_entity_poly.pdbx_seq_one_letter_code
_entity_poly.pdbx_strand_id
1 'polypeptide(L)'
;MVVPGAEAVGVDIENGVITPRAAGFVLAERERRTLLGPPGGYTARDLFAAKEAAFKALSSMGRLGDFTFWRIGLRRFGDGLLASYRGEPVPVWVRSEADLSFAVAIRR
;
A
#
# COMPACT_ATOMS: atom_id res chain seq x y z
N MET A 1 -14.71 3.63 -3.30
CA MET A 1 -15.69 4.72 -3.24
C MET A 1 -15.05 5.87 -2.49
N VAL A 2 -14.83 7.02 -3.15
CA VAL A 2 -14.37 8.25 -2.49
C VAL A 2 -15.62 8.95 -1.95
N VAL A 3 -15.66 9.18 -0.63
CA VAL A 3 -16.75 9.87 0.05
C VAL A 3 -16.43 11.36 0.15
N PRO A 4 -17.42 12.27 0.05
CA PRO A 4 -17.23 13.69 0.36
C PRO A 4 -16.58 13.85 1.75
N GLY A 5 -15.59 14.74 1.84
CA GLY A 5 -14.82 14.96 3.08
C GLY A 5 -13.52 14.15 3.18
N ALA A 6 -13.04 13.53 2.11
CA ALA A 6 -11.68 13.00 2.08
C ALA A 6 -10.65 14.15 2.00
N GLU A 7 -9.73 14.23 2.96
CA GLU A 7 -8.59 15.16 2.93
C GLU A 7 -7.61 14.87 1.80
N ALA A 8 -7.35 13.58 1.52
CA ALA A 8 -6.39 13.17 0.51
C ALA A 8 -6.72 11.80 -0.08
N VAL A 9 -6.40 11.63 -1.35
CA VAL A 9 -6.52 10.35 -2.06
C VAL A 9 -5.20 10.03 -2.75
N GLY A 10 -4.75 8.79 -2.60
CA GLY A 10 -3.62 8.25 -3.34
C GLY A 10 -4.06 7.07 -4.19
N VAL A 11 -3.61 7.04 -5.44
CA VAL A 11 -3.92 5.97 -6.40
C VAL A 11 -2.62 5.48 -7.02
N ASP A 12 -2.51 4.17 -7.18
CA ASP A 12 -1.41 3.55 -7.88
C ASP A 12 -1.89 2.40 -8.78
N ILE A 13 -1.28 2.30 -9.96
CA ILE A 13 -1.51 1.23 -10.93
C ILE A 13 -0.14 0.67 -11.28
N GLU A 14 0.04 -0.62 -11.06
CA GLU A 14 1.31 -1.30 -11.30
C GLU A 14 1.09 -2.50 -12.21
N ASN A 15 1.92 -2.63 -13.25
CA ASN A 15 1.94 -3.80 -14.14
C ASN A 15 3.31 -4.49 -14.19
N GLY A 16 4.32 -3.88 -13.58
CA GLY A 16 5.68 -4.37 -13.50
C GLY A 16 5.81 -5.66 -12.69
N VAL A 17 6.90 -6.38 -12.96
CA VAL A 17 7.30 -7.55 -12.18
C VAL A 17 8.09 -7.07 -10.97
N ILE A 18 7.48 -7.17 -9.80
CA ILE A 18 8.18 -6.90 -8.53
C ILE A 18 9.06 -8.12 -8.21
N THR A 19 10.35 -8.00 -8.49
CA THR A 19 11.33 -9.07 -8.24
C THR A 19 11.41 -9.42 -6.74
N PRO A 20 11.84 -10.64 -6.38
CA PRO A 20 12.04 -11.02 -4.98
C PRO A 20 12.97 -10.07 -4.21
N ARG A 21 14.00 -9.53 -4.88
CA ARG A 21 14.91 -8.54 -4.30
C ARG A 21 14.19 -7.23 -4.00
N ALA A 22 13.40 -6.72 -4.94
CA ALA A 22 12.58 -5.52 -4.74
C ALA A 22 11.56 -5.73 -3.62
N ALA A 23 10.86 -6.87 -3.62
CA ALA A 23 9.92 -7.24 -2.56
C ALA A 23 10.61 -7.33 -1.18
N GLY A 24 11.82 -7.88 -1.11
CA GLY A 24 12.60 -7.96 0.14
C GLY A 24 13.05 -6.60 0.68
N PHE A 25 13.21 -5.61 -0.20
CA PHE A 25 13.52 -4.23 0.19
C PHE A 25 12.28 -3.44 0.59
N VAL A 26 11.20 -3.55 -0.20
CA VAL A 26 9.97 -2.75 -0.03
C VAL A 26 9.09 -3.28 1.11
N LEU A 27 9.09 -4.59 1.34
CA LEU A 27 8.21 -5.25 2.32
C LEU A 27 9.00 -5.72 3.54
N ALA A 28 8.54 -5.31 4.71
CA ALA A 28 9.03 -5.78 5.98
C ALA A 28 8.78 -7.30 6.12
N GLU A 29 9.64 -7.98 6.89
CA GLU A 29 9.54 -9.43 7.11
C GLU A 29 8.14 -9.87 7.57
N ARG A 30 7.49 -9.09 8.45
CA ARG A 30 6.13 -9.37 8.90
C ARG A 30 5.11 -9.28 7.77
N GLU A 31 5.23 -8.28 6.89
CA GLU A 31 4.32 -8.11 5.75
C GLU A 31 4.47 -9.27 4.78
N ARG A 32 5.71 -9.65 4.46
CA ARG A 32 5.98 -10.81 3.59
C ARG A 32 5.37 -12.09 4.13
N ARG A 33 5.49 -12.35 5.44
CA ARG A 33 4.93 -13.56 6.06
C ARG A 33 3.41 -13.58 6.17
N THR A 34 2.76 -12.42 6.27
CA THR A 34 1.33 -12.34 6.61
C THR A 34 0.43 -11.90 5.46
N LEU A 35 1.01 -11.26 4.43
CA LEU A 35 0.26 -10.67 3.32
C LEU A 35 0.60 -11.32 1.96
N LEU A 36 1.80 -11.88 1.75
CA LEU A 36 2.14 -12.57 0.49
C LEU A 36 1.62 -14.02 0.47
N GLY A 37 1.25 -14.49 -0.72
CA GLY A 37 1.06 -15.93 -1.01
C GLY A 37 -0.06 -16.57 -0.19
N PRO A 38 -0.31 -17.89 -0.24
CA PRO A 38 -1.61 -18.49 0.11
C PRO A 38 -2.28 -17.99 1.41
N PRO A 39 -1.59 -17.78 2.54
CA PRO A 39 -2.22 -17.26 3.76
C PRO A 39 -2.61 -15.77 3.68
N GLY A 40 -1.91 -14.99 2.86
CA GLY A 40 -2.05 -13.54 2.77
C GLY A 40 -2.88 -13.04 1.59
N GLY A 41 -3.01 -13.82 0.51
CA GLY A 41 -3.91 -13.52 -0.61
C GLY A 41 -3.48 -12.34 -1.53
N TYR A 42 -2.34 -11.71 -1.27
CA TYR A 42 -1.78 -10.66 -2.12
C TYR A 42 -0.47 -11.11 -2.79
N THR A 43 -0.19 -10.52 -3.95
CA THR A 43 1.10 -10.61 -4.64
C THR A 43 2.05 -9.51 -4.18
N ALA A 44 3.33 -9.61 -4.54
CA ALA A 44 4.28 -8.52 -4.27
C ALA A 44 3.91 -7.23 -5.01
N ARG A 45 3.31 -7.35 -6.21
CA ARG A 45 2.80 -6.23 -7.01
C ARG A 45 1.67 -5.49 -6.29
N ASP A 46 0.75 -6.25 -5.70
CA ASP A 46 -0.37 -5.70 -4.92
C ASP A 46 0.11 -4.85 -3.74
N LEU A 47 1.06 -5.39 -2.98
CA LEU A 47 1.59 -4.71 -1.81
C LEU A 47 2.48 -3.52 -2.16
N PHE A 48 3.19 -3.58 -3.29
CA PHE A 48 3.94 -2.45 -3.82
C PHE A 48 2.99 -1.28 -4.15
N ALA A 49 1.96 -1.54 -4.98
CA ALA A 49 0.97 -0.54 -5.35
C ALA A 49 0.23 0.01 -4.12
N ALA A 50 -0.09 -0.84 -3.14
CA ALA A 50 -0.71 -0.41 -1.89
C ALA A 50 0.16 0.59 -1.11
N LYS A 51 1.48 0.38 -1.02
CA LYS A 51 2.38 1.31 -0.35
C LYS A 51 2.53 2.62 -1.11
N GLU A 52 2.57 2.60 -2.44
CA GLU A 52 2.62 3.81 -3.27
C GLU A 52 1.32 4.63 -3.17
N ALA A 53 0.16 3.97 -3.22
CA ALA A 53 -1.13 4.62 -2.99
C ALA A 53 -1.19 5.26 -1.60
N ALA A 54 -0.77 4.53 -0.55
CA ALA A 54 -0.70 5.07 0.80
C ALA A 54 0.27 6.25 0.91
N PHE A 55 1.44 6.16 0.28
CA PHE A 55 2.42 7.24 0.24
C PHE A 55 1.82 8.51 -0.34
N LYS A 56 1.13 8.42 -1.47
CA LYS A 56 0.46 9.57 -2.10
C LYS A 56 -0.60 10.18 -1.15
N ALA A 57 -1.41 9.37 -0.47
CA ALA A 57 -2.42 9.84 0.49
C ALA A 57 -1.83 10.45 1.78
N LEU A 58 -0.64 10.01 2.20
CA LEU A 58 0.04 10.48 3.41
C LEU A 58 1.04 11.62 3.14
N SER A 59 1.43 11.83 1.87
CA SER A 59 2.52 12.73 1.47
C SER A 59 2.30 14.18 1.86
N SER A 60 1.05 14.61 2.01
CA SER A 60 0.71 15.95 2.49
C SER A 60 1.07 16.21 3.96
N MET A 61 1.49 15.20 4.73
CA MET A 61 1.81 15.33 6.16
C MET A 61 3.32 15.52 6.45
N GLY A 62 4.18 15.55 5.43
CA GLY A 62 5.62 15.61 5.64
C GLY A 62 6.36 16.46 4.59
N ARG A 63 7.60 16.85 4.91
CA ARG A 63 8.51 17.42 3.91
C ARG A 63 8.99 16.29 2.99
N LEU A 64 9.04 16.55 1.68
CA LEU A 64 9.67 15.64 0.72
C LEU A 64 11.11 15.35 1.16
N GLY A 65 11.47 14.06 1.34
CA GLY A 65 12.83 13.62 1.67
C GLY A 65 12.92 12.67 2.87
N ASP A 66 12.15 12.90 3.94
CA ASP A 66 12.16 12.05 5.15
C ASP A 66 11.14 10.89 5.09
N PHE A 67 10.29 10.91 4.07
CA PHE A 67 9.17 10.01 3.88
C PHE A 67 9.44 9.14 2.65
N THR A 68 9.61 7.84 2.87
CA THR A 68 9.81 6.85 1.81
C THR A 68 8.72 5.79 1.92
N PHE A 69 8.11 5.43 0.78
CA PHE A 69 6.92 4.59 0.77
C PHE A 69 7.16 3.20 1.39
N TRP A 70 8.37 2.63 1.29
CA TRP A 70 8.69 1.32 1.89
C TRP A 70 8.66 1.32 3.43
N ARG A 71 8.73 2.49 4.08
CA ARG A 71 8.58 2.63 5.54
C ARG A 71 7.13 2.61 6.01
N ILE A 72 6.18 2.68 5.09
CA ILE A 72 4.75 2.53 5.39
C ILE A 72 4.51 1.06 5.73
N GLY A 73 3.93 0.83 6.91
CA GLY A 73 3.55 -0.51 7.36
C GLY A 73 2.17 -0.87 6.84
N LEU A 74 2.01 -2.09 6.33
CA LEU A 74 0.74 -2.66 5.91
C LEU A 74 0.29 -3.74 6.89
N ARG A 75 -1.03 -3.80 7.13
CA ARG A 75 -1.68 -4.92 7.81
C ARG A 75 -3.05 -5.16 7.22
N ARG A 76 -3.57 -6.38 7.34
CA ARG A 76 -4.95 -6.70 6.96
C ARG A 76 -5.94 -5.93 7.84
N PHE A 77 -7.02 -5.44 7.23
CA PHE A 77 -8.11 -4.75 7.90
C PHE A 77 -9.41 -4.92 7.11
N GLY A 78 -10.35 -5.72 7.65
CA GLY A 78 -11.52 -6.17 6.89
C GLY A 78 -11.12 -6.85 5.58
N ASP A 79 -11.75 -6.45 4.49
CA ASP A 79 -11.48 -6.95 3.14
C ASP A 79 -10.32 -6.24 2.43
N GLY A 80 -9.65 -5.30 3.11
CA GLY A 80 -8.55 -4.52 2.56
C GLY A 80 -7.32 -4.49 3.46
N LEU A 81 -6.56 -3.43 3.29
CA LEU A 81 -5.35 -3.15 4.05
C LEU A 81 -5.54 -1.87 4.86
N LEU A 82 -4.83 -1.78 5.97
CA LEU A 82 -4.56 -0.52 6.66
C LEU A 82 -3.08 -0.23 6.52
N ALA A 83 -2.77 0.88 5.85
CA ALA A 83 -1.45 1.46 5.82
C ALA A 83 -1.24 2.34 7.05
N SER A 84 -0.03 2.40 7.59
CA SER A 84 0.30 3.26 8.72
C SER A 84 1.71 3.81 8.61
N TYR A 85 1.86 5.11 8.87
CA TYR A 85 3.17 5.75 9.00
C TYR A 85 3.15 6.73 10.17
N ARG A 86 4.12 6.61 11.09
CA ARG A 86 4.22 7.44 12.32
C ARG A 86 2.92 7.53 13.14
N GLY A 87 2.14 6.44 13.15
CA GLY A 87 0.89 6.37 13.89
C GLY A 87 -0.34 6.84 13.12
N GLU A 88 -0.19 7.43 11.93
CA GLU A 88 -1.32 7.83 11.09
C GLU A 88 -1.80 6.65 10.23
N PRO A 89 -3.05 6.18 10.41
CA PRO A 89 -3.61 5.08 9.65
C PRO A 89 -4.39 5.56 8.42
N VAL A 90 -4.22 4.89 7.27
CA VAL A 90 -5.00 5.12 6.06
C VAL A 90 -5.51 3.78 5.49
N PRO A 91 -6.82 3.62 5.28
CA PRO A 91 -7.36 2.43 4.62
C PRO A 91 -6.93 2.38 3.15
N VAL A 92 -6.58 1.19 2.70
CA VAL A 92 -6.13 0.91 1.33
C VAL A 92 -6.91 -0.27 0.77
N TRP A 93 -7.44 -0.12 -0.43
CA TRP A 93 -8.10 -1.18 -1.17
C TRP A 93 -7.27 -1.53 -2.39
N VAL A 94 -7.13 -2.83 -2.65
CA VAL A 94 -6.39 -3.35 -3.79
C VAL A 94 -7.33 -4.21 -4.62
N ARG A 95 -7.26 -4.04 -5.93
CA ARG A 95 -7.90 -4.91 -6.92
C ARG A 95 -6.83 -5.40 -7.88
N SER A 96 -6.73 -6.72 -8.00
CA SER A 96 -5.71 -7.38 -8.80
C SER A 96 -6.36 -8.07 -10.00
N GLU A 97 -5.75 -7.90 -11.16
CA GLU A 97 -5.99 -8.67 -12.38
C GLU A 97 -4.69 -9.39 -12.78
N ALA A 98 -4.70 -10.20 -13.85
CA ALA A 98 -3.59 -11.11 -14.16
C ALA A 98 -2.23 -10.40 -14.32
N ASP A 99 -2.22 -9.23 -14.93
CA ASP A 99 -1.04 -8.43 -15.27
C ASP A 99 -1.02 -7.05 -14.60
N LEU A 100 -2.03 -6.73 -13.78
CA LEU A 100 -2.22 -5.39 -13.25
C LEU A 100 -2.67 -5.41 -11.79
N SER A 101 -2.13 -4.51 -10.99
CA SER A 101 -2.61 -4.18 -9.65
C SER A 101 -3.08 -2.73 -9.62
N PHE A 102 -4.27 -2.51 -9.06
CA PHE A 102 -4.80 -1.19 -8.77
C PHE A 102 -4.95 -1.04 -7.26
N ALA A 103 -4.39 0.03 -6.69
CA ALA A 103 -4.54 0.37 -5.29
C ALA A 103 -5.07 1.79 -5.09
N VAL A 104 -5.97 1.96 -4.13
CA VAL A 104 -6.47 3.27 -3.70
C VAL A 104 -6.41 3.40 -2.19
N ALA A 105 -5.88 4.52 -1.72
CA ALA A 105 -5.78 4.91 -0.32
C ALA A 105 -6.54 6.22 -0.11
N ILE A 106 -7.37 6.28 0.94
CA ILE A 106 -8.21 7.46 1.21
C ILE A 106 -7.98 7.89 2.66
N ARG A 107 -7.42 9.10 2.84
CA ARG A 107 -7.34 9.75 4.15
C ARG A 107 -8.53 10.70 4.29
N ARG A 108 -9.17 10.65 5.45
CA ARG A 108 -10.25 11.56 5.84
C ARG A 108 -9.70 12.70 6.65
#